data_AF-A0A1H6ZZQ0-F1
#
_entry.id   AF-A0A1H6ZZQ0-F1
#
_cell.length_a   1.000
_cell.length_b   1.000
_cell.length_c   1.000
_cell.angle_alpha   90.00
_cell.angle_beta   90.00
_cell.angle_gamma   90.00
#
_symmetry.space_group_name_H-M   'P 1'
#
loop_
_entity.id
_entity.type
_entity.pdbx_description
1 polymer ?
#
loop_
_entity_poly.entity_id
_entity_poly.type
_entity_poly.pdbx_seq_one_letter_code
_entity_poly.pdbx_strand_id
1 'polypeptide(L)' 'MITVSADQIEANSSQVLDELRKGERVGVTFGDQKAVQAYLVPGHLLPRDSEPRKLGALKGKVTVTFADDFSMTEEEFLGL' A
#
# COMPACT_ATOMS: atom_id res chain seq x y z
N MET A 1 9.06 0.59 -9.17
CA MET A 1 8.28 -0.62 -8.80
C MET A 1 8.54 -1.71 -9.82
N ILE A 2 9.29 -2.74 -9.41
CA ILE A 2 9.50 -3.95 -10.23
C ILE A 2 8.45 -5.01 -9.89
N THR A 3 8.23 -5.94 -10.83
CA THR A 3 7.37 -7.11 -10.63
C THR A 3 8.17 -8.35 -10.97
N VAL A 4 8.16 -9.35 -10.08
CA VAL A 4 8.88 -10.62 -10.23
C VAL A 4 7.93 -11.78 -10.03
N SER A 5 8.19 -12.91 -10.70
CA SER A 5 7.48 -14.14 -10.40
C SER A 5 8.01 -14.75 -9.11
N ALA A 6 7.16 -15.48 -8.38
CA ALA A 6 7.52 -16.04 -7.08
C ALA A 6 8.76 -16.96 -7.13
N ASP A 7 8.93 -17.72 -8.21
CA ASP A 7 10.07 -18.60 -8.47
C ASP A 7 11.38 -17.83 -8.75
N GLN A 8 11.27 -16.58 -9.18
CA GLN A 8 12.42 -15.73 -9.53
C GLN A 8 12.91 -14.84 -8.38
N ILE A 9 12.24 -14.88 -7.21
CA ILE A 9 12.60 -14.04 -6.06
C ILE A 9 14.00 -14.39 -5.54
N GLU A 10 14.33 -15.69 -5.43
CA GLU A 10 15.63 -16.13 -4.92
C GLU A 10 16.77 -15.74 -5.88
N ALA A 11 16.56 -16.01 -7.17
CA ALA A 11 17.52 -15.69 -8.24
C ALA A 11 17.79 -14.17 -8.37
N ASN A 12 16.78 -13.33 -8.11
CA ASN A 12 16.89 -11.87 -8.19
C ASN A 12 16.95 -11.19 -6.82
N SER A 13 17.30 -11.93 -5.77
CA SER A 13 17.26 -11.45 -4.38
C SER A 13 18.03 -10.14 -4.16
N SER A 14 19.19 -9.97 -4.80
CA SER A 14 19.99 -8.73 -4.70
C SER A 14 19.23 -7.51 -5.22
N GLN A 15 18.61 -7.63 -6.40
CA GLN A 15 17.82 -6.55 -7.00
C GLN A 15 16.55 -6.26 -6.18
N VAL A 16 15.85 -7.31 -5.74
CA VAL A 16 14.66 -7.18 -4.89
C VAL A 16 15.00 -6.44 -3.60
N LEU A 17 16.12 -6.77 -2.95
CA LEU A 17 16.57 -6.11 -1.73
C LEU A 17 17.03 -4.67 -1.95
N ASP A 18 17.62 -4.34 -3.09
CA ASP A 18 17.97 -2.95 -3.43
C ASP A 18 16.72 -2.08 -3.58
N GLU A 19 15.68 -2.58 -4.26
CA GLU A 19 14.41 -1.87 -4.42
C GLU A 19 13.70 -1.70 -3.07
N LEU A 20 13.65 -2.76 -2.24
CA LEU A 20 13.08 -2.67 -0.89
C LEU A 20 13.85 -1.68 0.01
N ARG A 21 15.18 -1.58 -0.15
CA ARG A 21 16.01 -0.60 0.61
C ARG A 21 15.71 0.84 0.24
N LYS A 22 15.28 1.12 -0.98
CA LYS A 22 14.83 2.45 -1.43
C LYS A 22 13.45 2.83 -0.88
N GLY A 23 12.76 1.92 -0.19
CA GLY A 23 11.38 2.13 0.27
C GLY A 23 10.33 1.74 -0.77
N GLU A 24 10.73 1.15 -1.91
CA GLU A 24 9.79 0.72 -2.94
C GLU A 24 9.12 -0.61 -2.59
N ARG A 25 7.91 -0.82 -3.14
CA ARG A 25 7.20 -2.10 -3.09
C ARG A 25 7.57 -2.92 -4.31
N VAL A 26 7.72 -4.24 -4.13
CA VAL A 26 7.97 -5.19 -5.22
C VAL A 26 6.73 -6.05 -5.41
N GLY A 27 6.18 -6.05 -6.62
CA GLY A 27 5.04 -6.90 -6.99
C GLY A 27 5.47 -8.35 -7.21
N VAL A 28 4.63 -9.30 -6.78
CA VAL A 28 4.86 -10.74 -6.94
C VAL A 28 3.71 -11.33 -7.75
N THR A 29 4.05 -12.07 -8.81
CA THR A 29 3.10 -12.84 -9.64
C THR A 29 3.21 -14.34 -9.37
N PHE A 30 2.12 -15.08 -9.57
CA PHE A 30 2.10 -16.55 -9.43
C PHE A 30 1.59 -17.23 -10.70
N GLY A 31 2.30 -18.29 -11.12
CA GLY A 31 1.95 -19.09 -12.27
C GLY A 31 1.93 -18.31 -13.59
N ASP A 32 1.14 -18.79 -14.54
CA ASP A 32 1.07 -18.23 -15.89
C ASP A 32 0.29 -16.90 -15.95
N GLN A 33 -0.43 -16.58 -14.88
CA GLN A 33 -1.14 -15.31 -14.75
C GLN A 33 -0.16 -14.21 -14.36
N LYS A 34 0.15 -13.32 -15.31
CA LYS A 34 0.98 -12.13 -15.12
C LYS A 34 0.32 -11.02 -14.28
N ALA A 35 -0.67 -11.38 -13.45
CA ALA A 35 -1.32 -10.45 -12.54
C ALA A 35 -0.53 -10.38 -11.22
N VAL A 36 -0.37 -9.18 -10.67
CA VAL A 36 0.25 -9.00 -9.35
C VAL A 36 -0.71 -9.52 -8.29
N GLN A 37 -0.28 -10.52 -7.54
CA GLN A 37 -1.10 -11.19 -6.53
C GLN A 37 -0.64 -10.86 -5.10
N ALA A 38 0.62 -10.45 -4.92
CA ALA A 38 1.17 -10.07 -3.63
C ALA A 38 2.22 -8.96 -3.77
N TYR A 39 2.58 -8.34 -2.65
CA TYR A 39 3.65 -7.35 -2.58
C TYR A 39 4.64 -7.70 -1.48
N LEU A 40 5.94 -7.58 -1.80
CA LEU A 40 6.97 -7.45 -0.78
C LEU A 40 7.08 -5.96 -0.42
N VAL A 41 7.00 -5.69 0.88
CA VAL A 41 7.01 -4.34 1.44
C VAL A 41 8.18 -4.23 2.43
N PRO A 42 8.94 -3.12 2.40
CA PRO A 42 9.99 -2.88 3.37
C PRO A 42 9.45 -2.95 4.80
N GLY A 43 10.13 -3.69 5.67
CA GLY A 43 9.65 -3.95 7.04
C GLY A 43 9.51 -2.70 7.91
N HIS A 44 10.18 -1.59 7.59
CA HIS A 44 10.01 -0.31 8.28
C HIS A 44 8.74 0.46 7.86
N LEU A 45 8.16 0.11 6.71
CA LEU A 45 6.86 0.60 6.25
C LEU A 45 5.69 -0.23 6.77
N LEU A 46 5.98 -1.43 7.28
CA LEU A 46 4.98 -2.20 8.00
C LEU A 46 4.70 -1.51 9.35
N PRO A 47 3.43 -1.28 9.70
CA PRO A 47 3.07 -0.80 11.02
C PRO A 47 3.61 -1.78 12.07
N ARG A 48 4.62 -1.36 12.85
CA ARG A 48 5.24 -2.23 13.86
C ARG A 48 4.30 -2.57 15.01
N ASP A 49 3.33 -1.69 15.26
CA ASP A 49 2.18 -1.90 16.11
C ASP A 49 1.11 -0.97 15.55
N SER A 50 0.23 -1.47 14.70
CA SER A 50 -0.94 -0.69 14.29
C SER A 50 -1.92 -0.63 15.47
N GLU A 51 -1.56 0.10 16.54
CA GLU A 51 -2.59 0.66 17.40
C GLU A 51 -3.55 1.40 16.47
N PRO A 52 -4.85 1.06 16.49
CA PRO A 52 -5.84 1.81 15.75
C PRO A 52 -5.62 3.30 16.03
N ARG A 53 -5.52 4.12 14.99
CA ARG A 53 -5.27 5.55 15.16
C ARG A 53 -6.23 6.08 16.22
N LYS A 54 -5.66 6.69 17.27
CA LYS A 54 -6.46 7.27 18.35
C LYS A 54 -7.37 8.32 17.75
N LEU A 55 -8.65 7.98 17.62
CA LEU A 55 -9.67 8.94 17.22
C LEU A 55 -9.74 10.03 18.29
N GLY A 56 -9.79 11.28 17.85
CA GLY A 56 -9.76 12.45 18.72
C GLY A 56 -11.06 12.66 19.50
N ALA A 57 -11.29 13.91 19.93
CA ALA A 57 -12.40 14.28 20.81
C ALA A 57 -13.81 13.89 20.31
N LEU A 58 -13.95 13.63 19.00
CA LEU A 58 -15.19 13.27 18.34
C LEU A 58 -15.46 11.75 18.30
N LYS A 59 -14.55 10.92 18.80
CA LYS A 59 -14.74 9.46 18.88
C LYS A 59 -16.04 9.12 19.60
N GLY A 60 -16.99 8.50 18.89
CA GLY A 60 -18.29 8.07 19.43
C GLY A 60 -19.27 9.21 19.73
N LYS A 61 -18.95 10.46 19.36
CA LYS A 61 -19.85 11.61 19.54
C LYS A 61 -20.56 12.03 18.26
N VAL A 62 -20.03 11.64 17.11
CA VAL A 62 -20.55 12.01 15.80
C VAL A 62 -20.54 10.79 14.88
N THR A 63 -21.49 10.78 13.95
CA THR A 63 -21.53 9.83 12.84
C THR A 63 -21.26 10.61 11.57
N VAL A 64 -20.33 10.09 10.74
CA VAL A 64 -20.06 10.63 9.41
C VAL A 64 -20.66 9.66 8.40
N THR A 65 -21.49 10.17 7.50
CA THR A 65 -22.08 9.42 6.39
C THR A 65 -21.64 10.06 5.08
N PHE A 66 -21.10 9.25 4.17
CA PHE A 66 -20.81 9.68 2.80
C PHE A 66 -21.97 9.24 1.91
N ALA A 67 -22.40 10.11 0.98
CA ALA A 67 -23.39 9.75 -0.02
C ALA A 67 -22.76 8.81 -1.06
N ASP A 68 -23.58 7.97 -1.70
CA ASP A 68 -23.12 6.96 -2.68
C ASP A 68 -22.44 7.60 -3.91
N ASP A 69 -22.81 8.85 -4.21
CA ASP A 69 -22.31 9.67 -5.32
C ASP A 69 -21.31 10.75 -4.86
N PHE A 70 -20.80 10.64 -3.63
CA PHE A 70 -19.81 11.59 -3.13
C PHE A 70 -18.54 11.54 -4.00
N SER A 71 -18.31 12.64 -4.73
CA SER A 71 -17.09 12.87 -5.50
C SER A 71 -16.57 14.28 -5.21
N MET A 72 -15.27 14.46 -5.38
CA MET A 72 -14.58 15.73 -5.23
C MET A 72 -13.43 15.76 -6.22
N THR A 73 -13.23 16.88 -6.92
CA THR A 73 -12.09 17.05 -7.83
C THR A 73 -10.82 17.39 -7.06
N GLU A 74 -9.67 17.27 -7.72
CA GLU A 74 -8.39 17.63 -7.11
C GLU A 74 -8.32 19.13 -6.82
N GLU A 75 -8.89 19.96 -7.70
CA GLU A 75 -9.02 21.41 -7.51
C GLU A 75 -9.89 21.76 -6.31
N GLU A 76 -11.04 21.09 -6.16
CA GLU A 76 -11.95 21.28 -5.01
C GLU A 76 -11.27 20.87 -3.68
N PHE A 77 -10.47 19.81 -3.69
CA PHE A 77 -9.75 19.35 -2.50
C PHE A 77 -8.60 20.29 -2.11
N LEU A 78 -7.85 20.78 -3.10
CA LEU A 78 -6.68 21.64 -2.88
C LEU A 78 -7.02 23.11 -2.72
N GLY A 79 -8.25 23.52 -3.08
CA GLY A 79 -8.68 24.92 -3.06
C GLY A 79 -7.93 25.79 -4.07
N LEU A 80 -7.58 25.21 -5.22
CA LEU A 80 -6.80 25.83 -6.29
C LEU A 80 -7.66 26.21 -7.50
#